data_AF-A0A2X2ISU7-F1
#
_entry.id   AF-A0A2X2ISU7-F1
#
_cell.length_a   1.000
_cell.length_b   1.000
_cell.length_c   1.000
_cell.angle_alpha   90.00
_cell.angle_beta   90.00
_cell.angle_gamma   90.00
#
_symmetry.space_group_name_H-M   'P 1'
#
loop_
_entity.id
_entity.type
_entity.pdbx_description
1 polymer ?
#
loop_
_entity_poly.entity_id
_entity_poly.type
_entity_poly.pdbx_seq_one_letter_code
_entity_poly.pdbx_strand_id
1 'polypeptide(L)'
;MPVRNYTYYDYTISLCPTCLSRVGAKIIIEDEQVFMTKNCPDHGFFKTLIATDVDYYKNIRNYNKASETPLKFDNEVHYGCPYDCGLCVDHEQHSCLSIVEVTDRCNLTCPTCYAMSSPHYGRHRSLEEIEQMFDKIVESEGEPDVVQISGGEPTIHPDFFKILDIAKTKPIKHLMLNTNGIRIANDPGFAEQLATYAPEFEIYLQFDSFRPSVLEKFRGKDLTDVRKKAIDKLNALNLSTTLVVVLEKGTMMMKLVKSWSTLYNSDVYAG
;
A
#
# COMPACT_ATOMS: atom_id res chain seq x y z
N MET A 1 3.42 42.56 24.63
CA MET A 1 2.95 41.22 25.06
C MET A 1 4.00 40.20 24.63
N PRO A 2 4.26 39.13 25.40
CA PRO A 2 5.17 38.07 24.96
C PRO A 2 4.63 37.39 23.70
N VAL A 3 5.49 37.14 22.72
CA VAL A 3 5.14 36.50 21.44
C VAL A 3 5.80 35.12 21.40
N ARG A 4 5.08 34.10 20.91
CA ARG A 4 5.66 32.76 20.71
C ARG A 4 6.53 32.75 19.45
N ASN A 5 7.49 31.84 19.38
CA ASN A 5 8.35 31.63 18.21
C ASN A 5 7.66 30.91 17.04
N TYR A 6 6.33 30.75 17.08
CA TYR A 6 5.54 30.06 16.06
C TYR A 6 4.17 30.70 15.89
N THR A 7 3.55 30.48 14.74
CA THR A 7 2.16 30.87 14.45
C THR A 7 1.22 29.70 14.68
N TYR A 8 0.13 29.90 15.42
CA TYR A 8 -0.95 28.92 15.51
C TYR A 8 -1.75 28.93 14.20
N TYR A 9 -1.95 27.75 13.60
CA TYR A 9 -2.66 27.60 12.32
C TYR A 9 -4.03 26.95 12.47
N ASP A 10 -4.11 25.78 13.12
CA ASP A 10 -5.36 25.01 13.25
C ASP A 10 -5.35 24.12 14.50
N TYR A 11 -6.51 23.55 14.83
CA TYR A 11 -6.67 22.53 15.87
C TYR A 11 -7.29 21.26 15.28
N THR A 12 -6.82 20.11 15.75
CA THR A 12 -7.32 18.80 15.34
C THR A 12 -7.23 17.80 16.48
N ILE A 13 -7.67 16.57 16.24
CA ILE A 13 -7.54 15.44 17.16
C ILE A 13 -6.44 14.51 16.62
N SER A 14 -5.60 14.00 17.51
CA SER A 14 -4.55 13.03 17.19
C SER A 14 -4.55 11.91 18.23
N LEU A 15 -3.63 10.96 18.09
CA LEU A 15 -3.40 9.89 19.06
C LEU A 15 -2.08 10.09 19.79
N CYS A 16 -2.03 9.75 21.08
CA CYS A 16 -0.76 9.65 21.80
C CYS A 16 0.13 8.59 21.12
N PRO A 17 1.41 8.88 20.80
CA PRO A 17 2.30 7.90 20.17
C PRO A 17 2.62 6.68 21.05
N THR A 18 2.31 6.74 22.35
CA THR A 18 2.63 5.68 23.31
C THR A 18 1.39 4.87 23.69
N CYS A 19 0.35 5.50 24.22
CA CYS A 19 -0.87 4.79 24.65
C CYS A 19 -2.02 4.81 23.64
N LEU A 20 -1.84 5.46 22.49
CA LEU A 20 -2.86 5.57 21.42
C LEU A 20 -4.18 6.23 21.83
N SER A 21 -4.25 6.86 23.01
CA SER A 21 -5.42 7.61 23.43
C SER A 21 -5.62 8.86 22.57
N ARG A 22 -6.89 9.22 22.32
CA ARG A 22 -7.25 10.47 21.63
C ARG A 22 -6.81 11.67 22.45
N VAL A 23 -6.08 12.58 21.80
CA VAL A 23 -5.57 13.83 22.40
C VAL A 23 -5.80 15.01 21.45
N GLY A 24 -6.01 16.18 22.03
CA GLY A 24 -6.03 17.43 21.26
C GLY A 24 -4.66 17.75 20.67
N ALA A 25 -4.65 18.24 19.43
CA ALA A 25 -3.43 18.61 18.73
C ALA A 25 -3.57 19.99 18.07
N LYS A 26 -2.49 20.76 18.06
CA LYS A 26 -2.41 22.05 17.38
C LYS A 26 -1.48 21.93 16.19
N ILE A 27 -1.90 22.49 15.07
CA ILE A 27 -1.05 22.72 13.92
C ILE A 27 -0.41 24.10 14.08
N ILE A 28 0.92 24.14 14.02
CA ILE A 28 1.70 25.37 14.14
C ILE A 28 2.64 25.50 12.94
N ILE A 29 2.95 26.75 12.59
CA ILE A 29 3.98 27.08 11.60
C ILE A 29 5.16 27.67 12.35
N GLU A 30 6.31 27.01 12.27
CA GLU A 30 7.58 27.39 12.89
C GLU A 30 8.70 27.16 11.87
N ASP A 31 9.62 28.11 11.72
CA ASP A 31 10.78 27.99 10.81
C ASP A 31 10.43 27.52 9.39
N GLU A 32 9.38 28.10 8.79
CA GLU A 32 8.86 27.76 7.45
C GLU A 32 8.42 26.29 7.29
N GLN A 33 8.13 25.61 8.40
CA GLN A 33 7.68 24.24 8.44
C GLN A 33 6.38 24.12 9.25
N VAL A 34 5.62 23.05 8.97
CA VAL A 34 4.35 22.77 9.65
C VAL A 34 4.55 21.64 10.65
N PHE A 35 4.25 21.93 11.91
CA PHE A 35 4.34 20.95 13.00
C PHE A 35 2.97 20.68 13.62
N MET A 36 2.73 19.42 13.96
CA MET A 36 1.68 19.02 14.88
C MET A 36 2.25 18.92 16.29
N THR A 37 1.65 19.64 17.23
CA THR A 37 1.98 19.57 18.66
C THR A 37 0.82 18.98 19.42
N LYS A 38 1.08 18.08 20.37
CA LYS A 38 0.07 17.43 21.20
C LYS A 38 0.61 17.21 22.60
N ASN A 39 -0.27 17.19 23.60
CA ASN A 39 0.09 16.92 24.98
C ASN A 39 -0.81 15.82 25.54
N CYS A 40 -0.23 14.66 25.82
CA CYS A 40 -0.91 13.55 26.47
C CYS A 40 -0.84 13.75 27.99
N PRO A 41 -1.94 13.57 28.75
CA PRO A 41 -1.91 13.66 30.21
C PRO A 41 -0.88 12.74 30.86
N ASP A 42 -0.66 11.55 30.28
CA ASP A 42 0.22 10.52 30.85
C ASP A 42 1.65 10.56 30.28
N HIS A 43 1.80 10.95 29.01
CA HIS A 43 3.08 10.84 28.27
C HIS A 43 3.68 12.19 27.88
N GLY A 44 3.04 13.30 28.24
CA GLY A 44 3.55 14.65 28.04
C GLY A 44 3.50 15.15 26.59
N PHE A 45 4.44 16.04 26.26
CA PHE A 45 4.44 16.82 25.04
C PHE A 45 5.13 16.09 23.88
N PHE A 46 4.50 16.15 22.71
CA PHE A 46 5.06 15.68 21.45
C PHE A 46 4.97 16.78 20.39
N LYS A 47 5.99 16.85 19.54
CA LYS A 47 6.04 17.69 18.35
C LYS A 47 6.52 16.87 17.16
N THR A 48 5.76 16.92 16.07
CA THR A 48 6.02 16.13 14.87
C THR A 48 5.95 17.04 13.66
N LEU A 49 6.97 16.99 12.80
CA LEU A 49 6.95 17.64 11.50
C LEU A 49 5.92 16.93 10.62
N ILE A 50 4.95 17.67 10.08
CA ILE A 50 3.90 17.10 9.23
C ILE A 50 3.92 17.64 7.78
N ALA A 51 4.57 18.78 7.54
CA ALA A 51 4.86 19.25 6.19
C ALA A 51 6.09 20.17 6.19
N THR A 52 6.89 20.09 5.13
CA THR A 52 8.05 20.96 4.87
C THR A 52 7.74 22.13 3.95
N ASP A 53 6.52 22.19 3.41
CA ASP A 53 6.03 23.23 2.52
C ASP A 53 4.72 23.78 3.10
N VAL A 54 4.79 25.02 3.57
CA VAL A 54 3.67 25.72 4.23
C VAL A 54 2.58 26.06 3.23
N ASP A 55 2.93 26.48 2.01
CA ASP A 55 1.95 26.92 1.02
C ASP A 55 1.19 25.74 0.45
N TYR A 56 1.89 24.64 0.17
CA TYR A 56 1.26 23.36 -0.15
C TYR A 56 0.28 22.95 0.95
N TYR A 57 0.72 22.90 2.22
CA TYR A 57 -0.13 22.47 3.34
C TYR A 57 -1.40 23.33 3.51
N LYS A 58 -1.31 24.63 3.25
CA LYS A 58 -2.48 25.52 3.26
C LYS A 58 -3.43 25.23 2.10
N ASN A 59 -2.89 24.89 0.94
CA ASN A 59 -3.65 24.75 -0.30
C ASN A 59 -4.26 23.35 -0.49
N ILE A 60 -3.75 22.30 0.16
CA ILE A 60 -4.19 20.90 -0.10
C ILE A 60 -5.70 20.69 0.03
N ARG A 61 -6.38 21.39 0.96
CA ARG A 61 -7.82 21.22 1.19
C ARG A 61 -8.68 21.73 0.03
N ASN A 62 -8.12 22.54 -0.87
CA ASN A 62 -8.82 23.03 -2.06
C ASN A 62 -8.97 21.95 -3.14
N TYR A 63 -8.31 20.79 -2.99
CA TYR A 63 -8.34 19.68 -3.94
C TYR A 63 -9.13 18.46 -3.44
N ASN A 64 -9.88 18.61 -2.35
CA ASN A 64 -10.73 17.52 -1.85
C ASN A 64 -11.83 17.20 -2.87
N LYS A 65 -12.01 15.91 -3.17
CA LYS A 65 -13.13 15.43 -3.98
C LYS A 65 -14.41 15.33 -3.15
N ALA A 66 -15.55 15.23 -3.83
CA ALA A 66 -16.83 14.97 -3.18
C ALA A 66 -16.83 13.61 -2.46
N SER A 67 -17.65 13.49 -1.44
CA SER A 67 -17.85 12.24 -0.69
C SER A 67 -18.51 11.18 -1.58
N GLU A 68 -17.92 9.98 -1.62
CA GLU A 68 -18.39 8.84 -2.41
C GLU A 68 -18.46 7.65 -1.45
N THR A 69 -19.65 7.36 -0.90
CA THR A 69 -19.80 6.35 0.15
C THR A 69 -19.99 4.93 -0.41
N PRO A 70 -19.62 3.88 0.33
CA PRO A 70 -19.94 2.51 -0.05
C PRO A 70 -21.47 2.28 -0.07
N LEU A 71 -21.91 1.22 -0.75
CA LEU A 71 -23.30 0.76 -0.74
C LEU A 71 -23.72 0.22 0.64
N LYS A 72 -22.77 -0.39 1.35
CA LYS A 72 -22.98 -0.91 2.71
C LYS A 72 -21.77 -0.63 3.58
N PHE A 73 -22.03 -0.13 4.79
CA PHE A 73 -21.03 0.01 5.85
C PHE A 73 -20.90 -1.30 6.65
N ASP A 74 -19.71 -1.53 7.18
CA ASP A 74 -19.37 -2.77 7.89
C ASP A 74 -19.57 -2.70 9.40
N ASN A 75 -19.37 -1.53 10.00
CA ASN A 75 -19.36 -1.36 11.45
C ASN A 75 -20.32 -0.26 11.91
N GLU A 76 -20.99 -0.51 13.02
CA GLU A 76 -21.66 0.51 13.81
C GLU A 76 -20.63 1.34 14.60
N VAL A 77 -20.99 2.57 14.95
CA VAL A 77 -20.13 3.48 15.71
C VAL A 77 -20.67 3.61 17.13
N HIS A 78 -19.88 3.24 18.13
CA HIS A 78 -20.24 3.28 19.55
C HIS A 78 -19.37 4.27 20.35
N TYR A 79 -18.05 4.16 20.22
CA TYR A 79 -17.02 4.96 20.88
C TYR A 79 -16.36 6.00 19.95
N GLY A 80 -16.61 5.91 18.63
CA GLY A 80 -16.11 6.82 17.61
C GLY A 80 -14.68 6.51 17.14
N CYS A 81 -14.23 7.19 16.10
CA CYS A 81 -12.88 7.03 15.56
C CYS A 81 -11.78 7.38 16.60
N PRO A 82 -10.74 6.55 16.81
CA PRO A 82 -10.40 5.32 16.06
C PRO A 82 -10.80 4.01 16.79
N TYR A 83 -11.63 4.08 17.83
CA TYR A 83 -11.92 2.90 18.67
C TYR A 83 -12.88 1.91 17.99
N ASP A 84 -13.71 2.38 17.06
CA ASP A 84 -14.55 1.55 16.19
C ASP A 84 -14.05 1.55 14.73
N CYS A 85 -12.72 1.56 14.54
CA CYS A 85 -12.14 1.71 13.20
C CYS A 85 -12.50 0.54 12.27
N GLY A 86 -12.92 0.89 11.06
CA GLY A 86 -13.31 0.03 9.94
C GLY A 86 -14.20 0.86 9.00
N LEU A 87 -14.80 0.26 7.97
CA LEU A 87 -15.65 1.00 7.02
C LEU A 87 -17.02 1.36 7.66
N CYS A 88 -17.03 2.32 8.59
CA CYS A 88 -18.20 2.78 9.34
C CYS A 88 -18.80 4.07 8.75
N VAL A 89 -19.95 4.52 9.30
CA VAL A 89 -20.69 5.69 8.79
C VAL A 89 -19.94 7.03 8.89
N ASP A 90 -18.86 7.10 9.69
CA ASP A 90 -17.99 8.28 9.74
C ASP A 90 -17.02 8.35 8.52
N HIS A 91 -16.93 7.28 7.71
CA HIS A 91 -16.14 7.27 6.48
C HIS A 91 -16.94 7.88 5.31
N GLU A 92 -16.43 8.99 4.78
CA GLU A 92 -17.03 9.69 3.64
C GLU A 92 -16.53 9.19 2.27
N GLN A 93 -15.76 8.10 2.24
CA GLN A 93 -15.14 7.56 1.04
C GLN A 93 -15.25 6.02 1.04
N HIS A 94 -15.56 5.46 -0.13
CA HIS A 94 -15.58 4.04 -0.44
C HIS A 94 -14.17 3.47 -0.59
N SER A 95 -14.05 2.16 -0.72
CA SER A 95 -12.76 1.48 -0.83
C SER A 95 -12.25 1.47 -2.26
N CYS A 96 -11.54 2.51 -2.69
CA CYS A 96 -10.98 2.61 -4.06
C CYS A 96 -10.00 1.46 -4.40
N LEU A 97 -9.30 0.91 -3.40
CA LEU A 97 -8.43 -0.25 -3.53
C LEU A 97 -8.60 -1.12 -2.29
N SER A 98 -9.22 -2.29 -2.47
CA SER A 98 -9.34 -3.28 -1.40
C SER A 98 -8.17 -4.27 -1.45
N ILE A 99 -7.57 -4.57 -0.31
CA ILE A 99 -6.43 -5.50 -0.21
C ILE A 99 -6.91 -6.77 0.48
N VAL A 100 -6.79 -7.91 -0.21
CA VAL A 100 -7.07 -9.24 0.35
C VAL A 100 -5.74 -9.91 0.66
N GLU A 101 -5.38 -9.93 1.93
CA GLU A 101 -4.22 -10.68 2.40
C GLU A 101 -4.57 -12.17 2.46
N VAL A 102 -3.98 -13.00 1.61
CA VAL A 102 -4.30 -14.45 1.53
C VAL A 102 -3.40 -15.29 2.43
N THR A 103 -2.31 -14.72 2.93
CA THR A 103 -1.38 -15.41 3.81
C THR A 103 -0.53 -14.45 4.62
N ASP A 104 -0.12 -14.85 5.83
CA ASP A 104 0.89 -14.12 6.62
C ASP A 104 2.32 -14.55 6.28
N ARG A 105 2.47 -15.65 5.53
CA ARG A 105 3.76 -16.26 5.22
C ARG A 105 4.40 -15.59 4.02
N CYS A 106 5.73 -15.52 4.03
CA CYS A 106 6.52 -15.04 2.92
C CYS A 106 7.73 -15.96 2.70
N ASN A 107 8.21 -16.10 1.46
CA ASN A 107 9.49 -16.76 1.15
C ASN A 107 10.71 -15.83 1.35
N LEU A 108 10.51 -14.68 2.01
CA LEU A 108 11.52 -13.72 2.44
C LEU A 108 11.34 -13.38 3.92
N THR A 109 12.37 -12.81 4.53
CA THR A 109 12.31 -12.20 5.87
C THR A 109 12.94 -10.81 5.79
N CYS A 110 12.23 -9.88 5.14
CA CYS A 110 12.79 -8.58 4.80
C CYS A 110 12.97 -7.72 6.06
N PRO A 111 14.15 -7.09 6.27
CA PRO A 111 14.38 -6.19 7.41
C PRO A 111 13.39 -5.02 7.51
N THR A 112 12.83 -4.57 6.38
CA THR A 112 11.91 -3.43 6.32
C THR A 112 10.44 -3.84 6.26
N CYS A 113 10.09 -5.12 6.45
CA CYS A 113 8.71 -5.59 6.37
C CYS A 113 7.93 -5.20 7.62
N TYR A 114 6.95 -4.29 7.49
CA TYR A 114 6.08 -3.91 8.60
C TYR A 114 5.17 -5.06 9.06
N ALA A 115 4.79 -5.96 8.15
CA ALA A 115 3.94 -7.12 8.44
C ALA A 115 4.69 -8.27 9.15
N MET A 116 6.03 -8.18 9.25
CA MET A 116 6.89 -9.21 9.84
C MET A 116 6.72 -10.62 9.24
N SER A 117 6.16 -10.70 8.02
CA SER A 117 5.98 -11.96 7.30
C SER A 117 7.30 -12.67 7.08
N SER A 118 7.27 -13.99 7.28
CA SER A 118 8.45 -14.85 7.10
C SER A 118 8.02 -16.26 6.72
N PRO A 119 8.96 -17.16 6.37
CA PRO A 119 8.62 -18.55 6.07
C PRO A 119 8.01 -19.30 7.26
N HIS A 120 8.24 -18.80 8.48
CA HIS A 120 7.87 -19.46 9.73
C HIS A 120 6.80 -18.71 10.53
N TYR A 121 6.26 -17.61 10.00
CA TYR A 121 5.29 -16.77 10.69
C TYR A 121 3.88 -16.92 10.10
N GLY A 122 2.90 -17.08 10.98
CA GLY A 122 1.47 -17.10 10.65
C GLY A 122 1.04 -18.25 9.72
N ARG A 123 -0.06 -18.04 8.98
CA ARG A 123 -0.76 -19.09 8.24
C ARG A 123 -1.16 -18.68 6.83
N HIS A 124 -1.60 -19.67 6.07
CA HIS A 124 -2.40 -19.48 4.87
C HIS A 124 -3.88 -19.37 5.31
N ARG A 125 -4.65 -18.47 4.68
CA ARG A 125 -6.09 -18.42 4.89
C ARG A 125 -6.76 -19.52 4.06
N SER A 126 -7.88 -20.06 4.52
CA SER A 126 -8.59 -21.08 3.74
C SER A 126 -9.28 -20.43 2.54
N LEU A 127 -9.65 -21.23 1.54
CA LEU A 127 -10.39 -20.70 0.39
C LEU A 127 -11.74 -20.12 0.81
N GLU A 128 -12.38 -20.70 1.83
CA GLU A 128 -13.65 -20.21 2.39
C GLU A 128 -13.48 -18.84 3.05
N GLU A 129 -12.40 -18.63 3.82
CA GLU A 129 -12.11 -17.31 4.41
C GLU A 129 -11.85 -16.25 3.34
N ILE A 130 -11.10 -16.62 2.29
CA ILE A 130 -10.77 -15.72 1.19
C ILE A 130 -12.00 -15.39 0.36
N GLU A 131 -12.87 -16.37 0.09
CA GLU A 131 -14.14 -16.12 -0.59
C GLU A 131 -15.05 -15.18 0.21
N GLN A 132 -15.14 -15.37 1.54
CA GLN A 132 -15.87 -14.45 2.42
C GLN A 132 -15.30 -13.03 2.39
N MET A 133 -13.97 -12.89 2.32
CA MET A 133 -13.32 -11.57 2.17
C MET A 133 -13.73 -10.90 0.85
N PHE A 134 -13.73 -11.62 -0.27
CA PHE A 134 -14.21 -11.07 -1.54
C PHE A 134 -15.70 -10.71 -1.49
N ASP A 135 -16.53 -11.58 -0.92
CA ASP A 135 -17.97 -11.33 -0.80
C ASP A 135 -18.25 -10.07 0.03
N LYS A 136 -17.44 -9.82 1.06
CA LYS A 136 -17.56 -8.60 1.89
C LYS A 136 -17.21 -7.33 1.12
N ILE A 137 -16.18 -7.39 0.28
CA ILE A 137 -15.80 -6.28 -0.61
C ILE A 137 -16.92 -6.04 -1.64
N VAL A 138 -17.48 -7.10 -2.23
CA VAL A 138 -18.60 -6.98 -3.17
C VAL A 138 -19.87 -6.44 -2.50
N GLU A 139 -20.14 -6.83 -1.26
CA GLU A 139 -21.28 -6.31 -0.50
C GLU A 139 -21.19 -4.79 -0.25
N SER A 140 -19.98 -4.29 0.02
CA SER A 140 -19.74 -2.87 0.30
C SER A 140 -19.66 -2.02 -0.97
N GLU A 141 -19.06 -2.53 -2.04
CA GLU A 141 -18.75 -1.74 -3.25
C GLU A 141 -19.68 -2.06 -4.44
N GLY A 142 -20.35 -3.22 -4.44
CA GLY A 142 -21.13 -3.73 -5.57
C GLY A 142 -20.23 -4.23 -6.70
N GLU A 143 -19.53 -3.32 -7.37
CA GLU A 143 -18.55 -3.61 -8.42
C GLU A 143 -17.19 -2.98 -8.06
N PRO A 144 -16.37 -3.66 -7.25
CA PRO A 144 -15.10 -3.12 -6.77
C PRO A 144 -14.18 -2.74 -7.93
N ASP A 145 -13.65 -1.51 -7.91
CA ASP A 145 -12.80 -1.01 -9.00
C ASP A 145 -11.47 -1.77 -9.06
N VAL A 146 -10.78 -1.92 -7.92
CA VAL A 146 -9.52 -2.66 -7.83
C VAL A 146 -9.47 -3.50 -6.56
N VAL A 147 -9.14 -4.78 -6.73
CA VAL A 147 -8.81 -5.67 -5.60
C VAL A 147 -7.38 -6.19 -5.76
N GLN A 148 -6.55 -5.93 -4.75
CA GLN A 148 -5.18 -6.41 -4.69
C GLN A 148 -5.07 -7.68 -3.85
N ILE A 149 -4.56 -8.75 -4.46
CA ILE A 149 -4.17 -9.97 -3.78
C ILE A 149 -2.78 -9.77 -3.18
N SER A 150 -2.70 -9.89 -1.86
CA SER A 150 -1.50 -9.55 -1.07
C SER A 150 -1.32 -10.51 0.11
N GLY A 151 -0.60 -10.09 1.14
CA GLY A 151 -0.26 -10.83 2.36
C GLY A 151 1.23 -10.71 2.64
N GLY A 152 1.87 -11.82 3.03
CA GLY A 152 3.32 -11.93 2.99
C GLY A 152 3.82 -12.06 1.54
N GLU A 153 3.77 -13.26 0.97
CA GLU A 153 3.92 -13.49 -0.46
C GLU A 153 2.74 -14.33 -0.95
N PRO A 154 1.75 -13.76 -1.65
CA PRO A 154 0.54 -14.49 -2.03
C PRO A 154 0.86 -15.69 -2.94
N THR A 155 1.89 -15.59 -3.78
CA THR A 155 2.21 -16.66 -4.73
C THR A 155 2.72 -17.95 -4.07
N ILE A 156 3.07 -17.94 -2.78
CA ILE A 156 3.42 -19.18 -2.05
C ILE A 156 2.22 -19.89 -1.43
N HIS A 157 1.02 -19.32 -1.55
CA HIS A 157 -0.20 -20.00 -1.11
C HIS A 157 -0.41 -21.30 -1.92
N PRO A 158 -0.69 -22.46 -1.29
CA PRO A 158 -0.83 -23.73 -2.00
C PRO A 158 -1.95 -23.71 -3.06
N ASP A 159 -3.03 -22.98 -2.78
CA ASP A 159 -4.16 -22.80 -3.69
C ASP A 159 -4.15 -21.45 -4.43
N PHE A 160 -2.99 -20.84 -4.65
CA PHE A 160 -2.85 -19.48 -5.22
C PHE A 160 -3.69 -19.25 -6.49
N PHE A 161 -3.64 -20.15 -7.49
CA PHE A 161 -4.42 -19.98 -8.72
C PHE A 161 -5.92 -20.14 -8.50
N LYS A 162 -6.36 -21.04 -7.59
CA LYS A 162 -7.78 -21.15 -7.25
C LYS A 162 -8.31 -19.87 -6.62
N ILE A 163 -7.49 -19.15 -5.85
CA ILE A 163 -7.86 -17.85 -5.30
C ILE A 163 -8.10 -16.83 -6.41
N LEU A 164 -7.23 -16.79 -7.44
CA LEU A 164 -7.44 -15.93 -8.61
C LEU A 164 -8.70 -16.32 -9.39
N ASP A 165 -8.95 -17.63 -9.52
CA ASP A 165 -10.16 -18.14 -10.17
C ASP A 165 -11.42 -17.69 -9.41
N ILE A 166 -11.45 -17.83 -8.08
CA ILE A 166 -12.53 -17.33 -7.23
C ILE A 166 -12.71 -15.82 -7.44
N ALA A 167 -11.62 -15.04 -7.40
CA ALA A 167 -11.68 -13.59 -7.58
C ALA A 167 -12.32 -13.20 -8.94
N LYS A 168 -12.00 -13.92 -10.02
CA LYS A 168 -12.59 -13.69 -11.35
C LYS A 168 -14.07 -14.08 -11.46
N THR A 169 -14.62 -14.85 -10.51
CA THR A 169 -16.08 -15.10 -10.47
C THR A 169 -16.87 -13.93 -9.86
N LYS A 170 -16.19 -12.99 -9.20
CA LYS A 170 -16.79 -11.83 -8.54
C LYS A 170 -16.80 -10.63 -9.51
N PRO A 171 -17.69 -9.63 -9.32
CA PRO A 171 -17.78 -8.45 -10.19
C PRO A 171 -16.64 -7.42 -9.94
N ILE A 172 -15.40 -7.90 -9.85
CA ILE A 172 -14.22 -7.07 -9.65
C ILE A 172 -13.71 -6.59 -11.00
N LYS A 173 -13.61 -5.26 -11.19
CA LYS A 173 -13.22 -4.68 -12.48
C LYS A 173 -11.74 -4.88 -12.81
N HIS A 174 -10.87 -4.81 -11.81
CA HIS A 174 -9.43 -4.99 -12.02
C HIS A 174 -8.78 -5.75 -10.85
N LEU A 175 -8.05 -6.82 -11.17
CA LEU A 175 -7.30 -7.60 -10.19
C LEU A 175 -5.83 -7.23 -10.21
N MET A 176 -5.23 -7.08 -9.03
CA MET A 176 -3.83 -6.73 -8.89
C MET A 176 -3.10 -7.76 -8.02
N LEU A 177 -1.94 -8.25 -8.46
CA LEU A 177 -1.12 -9.17 -7.68
C LEU A 177 0.08 -8.45 -7.07
N ASN A 178 0.12 -8.31 -5.74
CA ASN A 178 1.30 -7.82 -5.03
C ASN A 178 2.28 -8.96 -4.77
N THR A 179 3.45 -8.92 -5.40
CA THR A 179 4.41 -10.02 -5.33
C THR A 179 5.86 -9.55 -5.35
N ASN A 180 6.74 -10.32 -4.71
CA ASN A 180 8.18 -10.17 -4.80
C ASN A 180 8.79 -10.70 -6.11
N GLY A 181 8.00 -11.37 -6.95
CA GLY A 181 8.40 -11.82 -8.28
C GLY A 181 9.34 -13.04 -8.32
N ILE A 182 9.64 -13.69 -7.19
CA ILE A 182 10.52 -14.87 -7.16
C ILE A 182 9.97 -16.01 -8.01
N ARG A 183 8.67 -16.31 -7.90
CA ARG A 183 8.03 -17.38 -8.68
C ARG A 183 7.94 -17.00 -10.16
N ILE A 184 7.63 -15.73 -10.47
CA ILE A 184 7.66 -15.21 -11.84
C ILE A 184 9.05 -15.46 -12.47
N ALA A 185 10.12 -15.12 -11.76
CA ALA A 185 11.48 -15.30 -12.26
C ALA A 185 11.89 -16.77 -12.45
N ASN A 186 11.54 -17.64 -11.51
CA ASN A 186 12.17 -18.96 -11.39
C ASN A 186 11.26 -20.14 -11.79
N ASP A 187 9.94 -20.00 -11.69
CA ASP A 187 9.02 -21.10 -11.98
C ASP A 187 8.65 -21.08 -13.48
N PRO A 188 8.92 -22.15 -14.24
CA PRO A 188 8.50 -22.25 -15.63
C PRO A 188 6.97 -22.28 -15.74
N GLY A 189 6.40 -21.54 -16.71
CA GLY A 189 4.95 -21.53 -16.96
C GLY A 189 4.14 -20.65 -15.99
N PHE A 190 4.72 -20.19 -14.88
CA PHE A 190 3.99 -19.43 -13.87
C PHE A 190 3.55 -18.06 -14.39
N ALA A 191 4.43 -17.35 -15.10
CA ALA A 191 4.12 -16.04 -15.67
C ALA A 191 3.13 -16.15 -16.83
N GLU A 192 3.24 -17.21 -17.63
CA GLU A 192 2.33 -17.55 -18.72
C GLU A 192 0.93 -17.85 -18.19
N GLN A 193 0.82 -18.56 -17.07
CA GLN A 193 -0.45 -18.80 -16.40
C GLN A 193 -1.03 -17.51 -15.81
N LEU A 194 -0.22 -16.62 -15.25
CA LEU A 194 -0.69 -15.30 -14.80
C LEU A 194 -1.24 -14.46 -15.97
N ALA A 195 -0.61 -14.55 -17.14
CA ALA A 195 -1.05 -13.81 -18.33
C ALA A 195 -2.45 -14.20 -18.82
N THR A 196 -2.97 -15.39 -18.45
CA THR A 196 -4.34 -15.79 -18.83
C THR A 196 -5.44 -15.02 -18.10
N TYR A 197 -5.10 -14.24 -17.06
CA TYR A 197 -6.05 -13.41 -16.31
C TYR A 197 -6.20 -11.98 -16.85
N ALA A 198 -5.38 -11.60 -17.84
CA ALA A 198 -5.44 -10.31 -18.55
C ALA A 198 -6.72 -10.19 -19.41
N PRO A 199 -7.18 -8.97 -19.79
CA PRO A 199 -6.54 -7.66 -19.60
C PRO A 199 -6.79 -6.99 -18.23
N GLU A 200 -7.82 -7.42 -17.50
CA GLU A 200 -8.22 -6.88 -16.19
C GLU A 200 -7.38 -7.47 -15.05
N PHE A 201 -6.07 -7.54 -15.28
CA PHE A 201 -5.10 -8.10 -14.35
C PHE A 201 -3.75 -7.40 -14.47
N GLU A 202 -3.15 -7.07 -13.33
CA GLU A 202 -1.89 -6.35 -13.25
C GLU A 202 -0.96 -6.91 -12.16
N ILE A 203 0.34 -6.88 -12.43
CA ILE A 203 1.37 -7.21 -11.47
C ILE A 203 1.84 -5.96 -10.73
N TYR A 204 1.66 -5.94 -9.41
CA TYR A 204 2.25 -4.95 -8.50
C TYR A 204 3.57 -5.51 -7.98
N LEU A 205 4.65 -5.31 -8.73
CA LEU A 205 5.94 -5.95 -8.53
C LEU A 205 6.81 -5.16 -7.56
N GLN A 206 7.22 -5.80 -6.47
CA GLN A 206 8.21 -5.28 -5.56
C GLN A 206 9.55 -5.05 -6.30
N PHE A 207 9.97 -3.79 -6.41
CA PHE A 207 11.25 -3.41 -7.02
C PHE A 207 11.88 -2.22 -6.29
N ASP A 208 13.05 -2.41 -5.67
CA ASP A 208 13.80 -1.32 -5.02
C ASP A 208 14.96 -0.79 -5.89
N SER A 209 15.69 -1.68 -6.55
CA SER A 209 16.99 -1.43 -7.16
C SER A 209 17.51 -2.65 -7.94
N PHE A 210 18.51 -2.43 -8.79
CA PHE A 210 19.37 -3.49 -9.35
C PHE A 210 20.72 -3.64 -8.62
N ARG A 211 20.91 -2.95 -7.49
CA ARG A 211 22.17 -2.98 -6.73
C ARG A 211 22.09 -4.00 -5.59
N PRO A 212 22.92 -5.07 -5.57
CA PRO A 212 22.92 -6.09 -4.52
C PRO A 212 22.91 -5.52 -3.11
N SER A 213 23.77 -4.55 -2.81
CA SER A 213 23.87 -3.93 -1.48
C SER A 213 22.56 -3.29 -0.99
N VAL A 214 21.74 -2.76 -1.90
CA VAL A 214 20.43 -2.17 -1.56
C VAL A 214 19.41 -3.27 -1.28
N LEU A 215 19.48 -4.36 -2.05
CA LEU A 215 18.62 -5.54 -1.91
C LEU A 215 18.85 -6.27 -0.60
N GLU A 216 20.13 -6.49 -0.27
CA GLU A 216 20.51 -7.10 0.99
C GLU A 216 20.01 -6.27 2.17
N LYS A 217 20.17 -4.93 2.09
CA LYS A 217 19.69 -4.02 3.13
C LYS A 217 18.17 -4.08 3.32
N PHE A 218 17.39 -4.06 2.24
CA PHE A 218 15.92 -3.93 2.33
C PHE A 218 15.17 -5.25 2.36
N ARG A 219 15.69 -6.27 1.67
CA ARG A 219 15.05 -7.57 1.48
C ARG A 219 15.78 -8.71 2.16
N GLY A 220 16.95 -8.45 2.76
CA GLY A 220 17.75 -9.44 3.48
C GLY A 220 18.56 -10.37 2.58
N LYS A 221 18.51 -10.19 1.24
CA LYS A 221 19.27 -10.99 0.29
C LYS A 221 19.44 -10.28 -1.06
N ASP A 222 20.43 -10.69 -1.84
CA ASP A 222 20.54 -10.26 -3.24
C ASP A 222 19.42 -10.90 -4.08
N LEU A 223 18.65 -10.04 -4.74
CA LEU A 223 17.52 -10.37 -5.61
C LEU A 223 17.71 -9.83 -7.04
N THR A 224 18.93 -9.44 -7.41
CA THR A 224 19.21 -8.74 -8.68
C THR A 224 18.77 -9.58 -9.87
N ASP A 225 19.15 -10.86 -9.88
CA ASP A 225 18.80 -11.79 -10.96
C ASP A 225 17.31 -12.09 -11.02
N VAL A 226 16.66 -12.22 -9.85
CA VAL A 226 15.20 -12.40 -9.76
C VAL A 226 14.49 -11.22 -10.42
N ARG A 227 14.90 -9.99 -10.12
CA ARG A 227 14.26 -8.78 -10.66
C ARG A 227 14.42 -8.68 -12.17
N LYS A 228 15.62 -8.91 -12.69
CA LYS A 228 15.88 -8.91 -14.14
C LYS A 228 15.00 -9.94 -14.84
N LYS A 229 15.07 -11.20 -14.40
CA LYS A 229 14.30 -12.30 -15.00
C LYS A 229 12.78 -12.07 -14.91
N ALA A 230 12.29 -11.58 -13.78
CA ALA A 230 10.86 -11.29 -13.63
C ALA A 230 10.42 -10.20 -14.60
N ILE A 231 11.14 -9.08 -14.67
CA ILE A 231 10.83 -7.97 -15.59
C ILE A 231 10.90 -8.45 -17.05
N ASP A 232 11.95 -9.18 -17.43
CA ASP A 232 12.12 -9.68 -18.80
C ASP A 232 10.95 -10.60 -19.22
N LYS A 233 10.52 -11.51 -18.33
CA LYS A 233 9.37 -12.39 -18.57
C LYS A 233 8.06 -11.62 -18.67
N LEU A 234 7.81 -10.68 -17.77
CA LEU A 234 6.59 -9.86 -17.77
C LEU A 234 6.50 -9.01 -19.04
N ASN A 235 7.62 -8.42 -19.48
CA ASN A 235 7.71 -7.68 -20.73
C ASN A 235 7.47 -8.57 -21.95
N ALA A 236 8.06 -9.77 -21.98
CA ALA A 236 7.87 -10.71 -23.08
C ALA A 236 6.40 -11.16 -23.25
N LEU A 237 5.65 -11.19 -22.15
CA LEU A 237 4.23 -11.53 -22.13
C LEU A 237 3.31 -10.30 -22.27
N ASN A 238 3.89 -9.09 -22.35
CA ASN A 238 3.16 -7.82 -22.34
C ASN A 238 2.14 -7.72 -21.17
N LEU A 239 2.53 -8.22 -19.99
CA LEU A 239 1.67 -8.22 -18.81
C LEU A 239 1.79 -6.87 -18.09
N SER A 240 0.66 -6.20 -17.85
CA SER A 240 0.64 -4.92 -17.14
C SER A 240 1.37 -5.04 -15.80
N THR A 241 2.33 -4.16 -15.57
CA THR A 241 3.22 -4.24 -14.40
C THR A 241 3.52 -2.85 -13.83
N THR A 242 3.19 -2.64 -12.57
CA THR A 242 3.61 -1.49 -11.78
C THR A 242 4.79 -1.87 -10.88
N LEU A 243 5.87 -1.09 -10.94
CA LEU A 243 7.05 -1.27 -10.10
C LEU A 243 6.95 -0.47 -8.80
N VAL A 244 7.24 -1.12 -7.67
CA VAL A 244 6.95 -0.58 -6.34
C VAL A 244 8.20 -0.55 -5.48
N VAL A 245 8.61 0.66 -5.11
CA VAL A 245 9.93 0.96 -4.55
C VAL A 245 9.81 1.42 -3.11
N VAL A 246 10.57 0.81 -2.20
CA VAL A 246 10.82 1.38 -0.87
C VAL A 246 12.00 2.34 -0.97
N LEU A 247 11.81 3.60 -0.56
CA LEU A 247 12.83 4.64 -0.61
C LEU A 247 13.36 4.95 0.80
N GLU A 248 14.68 5.09 0.90
CA GLU A 248 15.36 5.59 2.10
C GLU A 248 16.37 6.66 1.70
N LYS A 249 16.38 7.76 2.45
CA LYS A 249 17.27 8.89 2.20
C LYS A 249 18.73 8.44 2.20
N GLY A 250 19.44 8.75 1.11
CA GLY A 250 20.88 8.45 0.95
C GLY A 250 21.19 7.05 0.43
N THR A 251 20.23 6.14 0.37
CA THR A 251 20.46 4.74 -0.06
C THR A 251 20.24 4.57 -1.57
N MET A 252 19.21 5.22 -2.09
CA MET A 252 18.96 5.30 -3.52
C MET A 252 19.36 6.69 -4.00
N MET A 253 20.46 6.78 -4.76
CA MET A 253 20.64 7.96 -5.60
C MET A 253 19.41 8.07 -6.48
N MET A 254 18.85 9.28 -6.55
CA MET A 254 17.68 9.72 -7.32
C MET A 254 17.91 9.60 -8.86
N LYS A 255 18.55 8.52 -9.31
CA LYS A 255 18.71 8.10 -10.71
C LYS A 255 17.55 7.23 -11.19
N LEU A 256 16.66 6.76 -10.30
CA LEU A 256 15.44 6.05 -10.68
C LEU A 256 14.54 6.89 -11.60
N VAL A 257 14.37 8.19 -11.32
CA VAL A 257 13.54 9.07 -12.17
C VAL A 257 14.19 9.31 -13.54
N LYS A 258 15.53 9.31 -13.63
CA LYS A 258 16.25 9.52 -14.91
C LYS A 258 16.38 8.28 -15.78
N SER A 259 16.28 7.06 -15.25
CA SER A 259 16.30 5.84 -16.06
C SER A 259 14.93 5.46 -16.63
N TRP A 260 13.84 6.05 -16.11
CA TRP A 260 12.49 5.85 -16.63
C TRP A 260 12.29 6.50 -18.01
N SER A 261 12.96 7.62 -18.30
CA SER A 261 12.92 8.25 -19.63
C SER A 261 13.58 7.40 -20.74
N THR A 262 14.35 6.38 -20.38
CA THR A 262 14.95 5.43 -21.33
C THR A 262 14.12 4.15 -21.54
N LEU A 263 13.08 3.92 -20.73
CA LEU A 263 12.15 2.78 -20.87
C LEU A 263 10.85 3.18 -21.59
N TYR A 264 10.47 4.46 -21.56
CA TYR A 264 9.42 5.00 -22.41
C TYR A 264 9.99 5.41 -23.77
N ASN A 265 10.10 4.44 -24.69
CA ASN A 265 10.18 4.77 -26.11
C ASN A 265 8.79 5.29 -26.55
N SER A 266 8.81 6.41 -27.26
CA SER A 266 7.74 7.40 -27.41
C SER A 266 6.59 7.05 -28.38
N ASP A 267 6.19 5.78 -28.54
CA ASP A 267 5.30 5.37 -29.65
C ASP A 267 3.94 4.76 -29.25
N VAL A 268 3.48 4.88 -27.99
CA VAL A 268 2.22 4.18 -27.55
C VAL A 268 1.04 5.10 -27.25
N TYR A 269 1.15 6.43 -27.39
CA TYR A 269 -0.02 7.32 -27.27
C TYR A 269 -0.05 8.39 -28.36
N ALA A 270 -0.34 7.96 -29.59
CA ALA A 270 -0.90 8.79 -30.64
C ALA A 270 -1.78 7.90 -31.53
N GLY A 271 -3.03 7.73 -31.13
CA GLY A 271 -4.08 7.00 -31.84
C GLY A 271 -5.41 7.18 -31.13
#